data_AF-A0A2T6ZBV0-F1
#
_entry.id   AF-A0A2T6ZBV0-F1
#
_cell.length_a   1.000
_cell.length_b   1.000
_cell.length_c   1.000
_cell.angle_alpha   90.00
_cell.angle_beta   90.00
_cell.angle_gamma   90.00
#
_symmetry.space_group_name_H-M   'P 1'
#
loop_
_entity.id
_entity.type
_entity.pdbx_description
1 polymer ?
#
loop_
_entity_poly.entity_id
_entity_poly.type
_entity_poly.pdbx_seq_one_letter_code
_entity_poly.pdbx_strand_id
1 'polypeptide(L)'
;MFSLLFAVLIIPSLLPSTLCVPQGVWETIQPPGTSPPGCIDSYPGPFGYQPVDHPTPGVETHCIKPRSVKAFLRHGVLTDDLGRIGSIVANRQFQFDGPPAQAGAIYTGGWSVCPDNLIALGPQRQFYGCACADKEYLYDKMIASYCRPIFLKIVRLVEC
;
A
#
# COMPACT_ATOMS: atom_id res chain seq x y z
N MET A 1 -32.79 -52.40 49.49
CA MET A 1 -32.81 -52.32 48.02
C MET A 1 -33.05 -50.86 47.63
N PHE A 2 -31.99 -50.07 47.45
CA PHE A 2 -32.08 -48.71 46.91
C PHE A 2 -31.18 -48.65 45.68
N SER A 3 -31.80 -48.67 44.50
CA SER A 3 -31.12 -48.56 43.22
C SER A 3 -31.04 -47.08 42.85
N LEU A 4 -29.83 -46.52 42.88
CA LEU A 4 -29.53 -45.16 42.43
C LEU A 4 -29.34 -45.20 40.91
N LEU A 5 -30.33 -44.71 40.17
CA LEU A 5 -30.22 -44.39 38.75
C LEU A 5 -29.36 -43.11 38.59
N PHE A 6 -28.14 -43.27 38.10
CA PHE A 6 -27.30 -42.15 37.65
C PHE A 6 -27.78 -41.70 36.26
N ALA A 7 -28.43 -40.53 36.19
CA ALA A 7 -28.72 -39.86 34.93
C ALA A 7 -27.45 -39.15 34.44
N VAL A 8 -26.86 -39.63 33.35
CA VAL A 8 -25.71 -39.00 32.68
C VAL A 8 -26.22 -37.85 31.81
N LEU A 9 -26.02 -36.62 32.27
CA LEU A 9 -26.24 -35.40 31.49
C LEU A 9 -25.08 -35.21 30.51
N ILE A 10 -25.32 -35.51 29.23
CA ILE A 10 -24.38 -35.23 28.13
C ILE A 10 -24.47 -33.74 27.82
N ILE A 11 -23.48 -32.96 28.26
CA ILE A 11 -23.33 -31.55 27.87
C ILE A 11 -22.66 -31.54 26.49
N PRO A 12 -23.30 -31.01 25.43
CA PRO A 12 -22.64 -30.90 24.14
C PRO A 12 -21.55 -29.84 24.26
N SER A 13 -20.30 -30.27 24.16
CA SER A 13 -19.14 -29.40 24.12
C SER A 13 -19.19 -28.56 22.83
N LEU A 14 -19.65 -27.31 22.96
CA LEU A 14 -19.52 -26.26 21.95
C LEU A 14 -18.03 -25.92 21.80
N LEU A 15 -17.33 -26.66 20.94
CA LEU A 15 -16.01 -26.28 20.46
C LEU A 15 -16.16 -24.95 19.70
N PRO A 16 -15.47 -23.87 20.10
CA PRO A 16 -15.51 -22.62 19.34
C PRO A 16 -14.89 -22.88 17.96
N SER A 17 -15.71 -22.80 16.92
CA SER A 17 -15.26 -22.84 15.54
C SER A 17 -14.28 -21.69 15.33
N THR A 18 -12.98 -22.00 15.21
CA THR A 18 -11.96 -21.03 14.84
C THR A 18 -12.19 -20.63 13.38
N LEU A 19 -13.04 -19.62 13.15
CA LEU A 19 -13.15 -18.97 11.86
C LEU A 19 -11.79 -18.33 11.57
N CYS A 20 -11.11 -18.83 10.53
CA CYS A 20 -9.92 -18.21 9.99
C CYS A 20 -10.35 -16.89 9.34
N VAL A 21 -10.38 -15.80 10.12
CA VAL A 21 -10.66 -14.47 9.60
C VAL A 21 -9.35 -13.94 9.01
N PRO A 22 -9.31 -13.54 7.74
CA PRO A 22 -8.12 -12.92 7.17
C PRO A 22 -7.75 -11.66 7.97
N GLN A 23 -6.55 -11.65 8.56
CA GLN A 23 -6.06 -10.60 9.46
C GLN A 23 -5.56 -9.34 8.72
N GLY A 24 -6.35 -8.76 7.81
CA GLY A 24 -5.92 -7.57 7.08
C GLY A 24 -6.08 -6.26 7.84
N VAL A 25 -5.41 -5.23 7.34
CA VAL A 25 -5.42 -3.87 7.91
C VAL A 25 -6.49 -3.02 7.21
N TRP A 26 -7.51 -2.62 7.97
CA TRP A 26 -8.58 -1.71 7.52
C TRP A 26 -8.34 -0.25 7.90
N GLU A 27 -7.54 -0.03 8.94
CA GLU A 27 -7.20 1.31 9.42
C GLU A 27 -6.31 2.03 8.41
N THR A 28 -6.50 3.35 8.28
CA THR A 28 -5.57 4.23 7.59
C THR A 28 -4.41 4.59 8.52
N ILE A 29 -3.31 3.85 8.40
CA ILE A 29 -2.09 4.06 9.17
C ILE A 29 -1.18 4.98 8.35
N GLN A 30 -0.82 6.12 8.92
CA GLN A 30 0.03 7.13 8.28
C GLN A 30 1.38 7.25 9.02
N PRO A 31 2.49 7.56 8.33
CA PRO A 31 3.73 7.92 9.00
C PRO A 31 3.56 9.17 9.88
N PRO A 32 4.35 9.33 10.94
CA PRO A 32 4.33 10.55 11.73
C PRO A 32 4.80 11.75 10.91
N GLY A 33 4.20 12.92 11.18
CA GLY A 33 4.47 14.17 10.46
C GLY A 33 3.41 14.49 9.40
N THR A 34 3.53 15.65 8.77
CA THR A 34 2.62 16.11 7.72
C THR A 34 3.26 15.99 6.34
N SER A 35 2.45 16.00 5.29
CA SER A 35 2.94 16.12 3.92
C SER A 35 3.79 17.38 3.74
N PRO A 36 4.74 17.39 2.78
CA PRO A 36 5.52 18.58 2.48
C PRO A 36 4.62 19.74 2.02
N PRO A 37 5.06 21.01 2.18
CA PRO A 37 4.28 22.17 1.79
C PRO A 37 3.84 22.13 0.32
N GLY A 38 2.55 22.38 0.09
CA GLY A 38 1.95 22.42 -1.25
C GLY A 38 1.56 21.05 -1.82
N CYS A 39 1.85 19.94 -1.12
CA CYS A 39 1.39 18.63 -1.55
C CYS A 39 -0.09 18.42 -1.19
N ILE A 40 -0.85 17.83 -2.11
CA ILE A 40 -2.27 17.53 -1.97
C ILE A 40 -2.48 16.05 -1.69
N ASP A 41 -3.45 15.71 -0.83
CA ASP A 41 -3.75 14.34 -0.42
C ASP A 41 -4.84 13.66 -1.29
N SER A 42 -5.35 14.40 -2.28
CA SER A 42 -6.43 13.97 -3.16
C SER A 42 -6.14 14.49 -4.55
N TYR A 43 -5.93 13.59 -5.51
CA TYR A 43 -5.57 13.96 -6.88
C TYR A 43 -6.79 13.82 -7.82
N PRO A 44 -7.08 14.80 -8.71
CA PRO A 44 -8.35 14.85 -9.45
C PRO A 44 -8.66 13.67 -10.39
N GLY A 45 -7.69 12.84 -10.76
CA GLY A 45 -7.88 11.75 -11.71
C GLY A 45 -6.94 10.57 -11.49
N PRO A 46 -7.06 9.51 -12.31
CA PRO A 46 -6.08 8.43 -12.30
C PRO A 46 -4.73 8.93 -12.82
N PHE A 47 -3.66 8.32 -12.32
CA PHE A 47 -2.32 8.56 -12.82
C PHE A 47 -1.51 7.27 -12.81
N GLY A 48 -0.49 7.21 -13.65
CA GLY A 48 0.59 6.23 -13.47
C GLY A 48 1.68 6.86 -12.61
N TYR A 49 2.66 6.05 -12.22
CA TYR A 49 3.87 6.57 -11.60
C TYR A 49 5.09 5.79 -12.09
N GLN A 50 6.25 6.43 -12.03
CA GLN A 50 7.52 5.79 -12.34
C GLN A 50 8.60 6.22 -11.36
N PRO A 51 9.55 5.33 -11.02
CA PRO A 51 10.74 5.70 -10.29
C PRO A 51 11.66 6.56 -11.17
N VAL A 52 12.20 7.64 -10.60
CA VAL A 52 13.22 8.50 -11.23
C VAL A 52 14.39 8.71 -10.27
N ASP A 53 15.62 8.78 -10.79
CA ASP A 53 16.83 8.99 -9.98
C ASP A 53 16.93 10.39 -9.37
N HIS A 54 16.26 11.37 -9.98
CA HIS A 54 16.28 12.76 -9.56
C HIS A 54 14.96 13.45 -9.94
N PRO A 55 14.52 14.48 -9.20
CA PRO A 55 13.36 15.27 -9.59
C PRO A 55 13.60 15.93 -10.95
N THR A 56 12.70 15.69 -11.89
CA THR A 56 12.76 16.28 -13.23
C THR A 56 11.55 17.18 -13.48
N PRO A 57 11.66 18.26 -14.28
CA PRO A 57 10.52 19.08 -14.65
C PRO A 57 9.46 18.32 -15.49
N GLY A 58 8.23 18.83 -15.49
CA GLY A 58 7.15 18.34 -16.36
C GLY A 58 6.50 17.01 -15.94
N VAL A 59 5.50 16.56 -16.69
CA VAL A 59 4.83 15.26 -16.52
C VAL A 59 4.89 14.52 -17.84
N GLU A 60 5.49 13.34 -17.84
CA GLU A 60 5.57 12.50 -19.03
C GLU A 60 4.21 11.87 -19.34
N THR A 61 3.98 11.59 -20.63
CA THR A 61 2.80 10.87 -21.10
C THR A 61 3.20 9.46 -21.50
N HIS A 62 2.48 8.47 -20.97
CA HIS A 62 2.72 7.05 -21.19
C HIS A 62 1.44 6.41 -21.75
N CYS A 63 1.59 5.56 -22.76
CA CYS A 63 0.49 4.74 -23.25
C CYS A 63 0.07 3.71 -22.20
N ILE A 64 -1.23 3.50 -22.06
CA ILE A 64 -1.79 2.42 -21.26
C ILE A 64 -1.40 1.09 -21.92
N LYS A 65 -0.80 0.19 -21.14
CA LYS A 65 -0.44 -1.17 -21.54
C LYS A 65 -1.19 -2.18 -20.68
N PRO A 66 -1.33 -3.44 -21.14
CA PRO A 66 -1.76 -4.51 -20.25
C PRO A 66 -0.87 -4.52 -19.00
N ARG A 67 -1.48 -4.38 -17.81
CA ARG A 67 -0.82 -4.26 -16.50
C ARG A 67 -0.23 -2.89 -16.12
N SER A 68 -0.52 -1.81 -16.87
CA SER A 68 -0.25 -0.45 -16.38
C SER A 68 -1.03 -0.19 -15.09
N VAL A 69 -0.33 0.15 -14.01
CA VAL A 69 -0.98 0.52 -12.75
C VAL A 69 -1.60 1.90 -12.90
N LYS A 70 -2.93 1.97 -12.77
CA LYS A 70 -3.68 3.23 -12.69
C LYS A 70 -3.97 3.52 -11.22
N ALA A 71 -3.20 4.43 -10.65
CA ALA A 71 -3.32 4.82 -9.26
C ALA A 71 -4.33 5.95 -9.08
N PHE A 72 -5.05 5.91 -7.95
CA PHE A 72 -5.99 6.92 -7.49
C PHE A 72 -5.56 7.36 -6.10
N LEU A 73 -5.56 8.67 -5.85
CA LEU A 73 -5.24 9.23 -4.54
C LEU A 73 -6.45 9.98 -4.00
N ARG A 74 -6.96 9.56 -2.84
CA ARG A 74 -8.08 10.22 -2.14
C ARG A 74 -7.83 10.25 -0.64
N HIS A 75 -7.87 11.43 -0.03
CA HIS A 75 -7.73 11.64 1.42
C HIS A 75 -6.51 10.92 2.01
N GLY A 76 -5.39 10.94 1.28
CA GLY A 76 -4.14 10.32 1.69
C GLY A 76 -4.07 8.80 1.51
N VAL A 77 -5.09 8.17 0.93
CA VAL A 77 -5.11 6.74 0.59
C VAL A 77 -4.88 6.57 -0.90
N LEU A 78 -3.89 5.73 -1.24
CA LEU A 78 -3.55 5.39 -2.62
C LEU A 78 -4.15 4.03 -2.96
N THR A 79 -4.88 3.92 -4.07
CA THR A 79 -5.42 2.64 -4.57
C THR A 79 -5.11 2.47 -6.05
N ASP A 80 -5.12 1.22 -6.55
CA ASP A 80 -5.07 0.96 -7.98
C ASP A 80 -6.47 0.76 -8.59
N ASP A 81 -6.53 0.45 -9.88
CA ASP A 81 -7.77 0.20 -10.62
C ASP A 81 -8.45 -1.13 -10.29
N LEU A 82 -7.79 -1.99 -9.53
CA LEU A 82 -8.38 -3.19 -8.96
C LEU A 82 -8.90 -2.95 -7.53
N GLY A 83 -8.79 -1.72 -7.01
CA GLY A 83 -9.19 -1.35 -5.67
C GLY A 83 -8.22 -1.80 -4.57
N ARG A 84 -7.04 -2.30 -4.95
CA ARG A 84 -6.00 -2.69 -3.99
C ARG A 84 -5.40 -1.44 -3.35
N ILE A 85 -4.99 -1.55 -2.09
CA ILE A 85 -4.44 -0.46 -1.30
C ILE A 85 -2.92 -0.42 -1.49
N GLY A 86 -2.43 0.71 -1.97
CA GLY A 86 -1.01 1.05 -2.01
C GLY A 86 -0.49 1.25 -0.59
N SER A 87 0.35 0.34 -0.12
CA SER A 87 0.80 0.27 1.27
C SER A 87 2.30 0.02 1.37
N ILE A 88 2.88 0.42 2.50
CA ILE A 88 4.20 -0.02 2.94
C ILE A 88 4.00 -1.21 3.86
N VAL A 89 4.50 -2.39 3.47
CA VAL A 89 4.32 -3.62 4.25
C VAL A 89 5.47 -3.88 5.21
N ALA A 90 5.37 -4.94 6.02
CA ALA A 90 6.30 -5.23 7.13
C ALA A 90 7.79 -5.24 6.72
N ASN A 91 8.10 -5.69 5.49
CA ASN A 91 9.45 -5.71 4.94
C ASN A 91 9.88 -4.38 4.28
N ARG A 92 9.10 -3.29 4.45
CA ARG A 92 9.31 -1.93 3.91
C ARG A 92 8.98 -1.74 2.44
N GLN A 93 8.51 -2.77 1.77
CA GLN A 93 8.15 -2.69 0.36
C GLN A 93 6.87 -1.88 0.15
N PHE A 94 6.88 -1.02 -0.86
CA PHE A 94 5.68 -0.42 -1.43
C PHE A 94 5.02 -1.39 -2.41
N GLN A 95 3.76 -1.75 -2.15
CA GLN A 95 2.98 -2.63 -3.01
C GLN A 95 1.48 -2.39 -2.90
N PHE A 96 0.71 -2.98 -3.82
CA PHE A 96 -0.75 -2.89 -3.87
C PHE A 96 -1.37 -4.26 -3.55
N ASP A 97 -2.09 -4.35 -2.42
CA ASP A 97 -2.80 -5.56 -1.98
C ASP A 97 -4.19 -5.25 -1.41
N GLY A 98 -5.02 -6.28 -1.23
CA GLY A 98 -6.31 -6.15 -0.55
C GLY A 98 -7.48 -5.75 -1.46
N PRO A 99 -8.55 -5.15 -0.91
CA PRO A 99 -8.79 -4.82 0.50
C PRO A 99 -9.25 -6.04 1.36
N PRO A 100 -8.96 -6.06 2.68
CA PRO A 100 -8.11 -5.14 3.43
C PRO A 100 -6.64 -5.22 3.01
N ALA A 101 -5.85 -4.20 3.33
CA ALA A 101 -4.41 -4.23 3.06
C ALA A 101 -3.77 -5.44 3.76
N GLN A 102 -2.61 -5.88 3.26
CA GLN A 102 -1.92 -7.05 3.78
C GLN A 102 -1.75 -6.98 5.31
N ALA A 103 -1.94 -8.12 5.99
CA ALA A 103 -1.62 -8.27 7.40
C ALA A 103 -0.20 -7.76 7.71
N GLY A 104 -0.08 -6.89 8.71
CA GLY A 104 1.20 -6.28 9.08
C GLY A 104 1.65 -5.13 8.18
N ALA A 105 0.76 -4.57 7.35
CA ALA A 105 1.02 -3.29 6.69
C ALA A 105 1.36 -2.21 7.72
N ILE A 106 2.49 -1.52 7.50
CA ILE A 106 2.99 -0.47 8.38
C ILE A 106 2.31 0.86 8.06
N TYR A 107 2.13 1.17 6.78
CA TYR A 107 1.43 2.36 6.32
C TYR A 107 0.44 2.00 5.21
N THR A 108 -0.81 2.41 5.39
CA THR A 108 -1.90 2.24 4.42
C THR A 108 -2.47 3.58 3.95
N GLY A 109 -1.90 4.69 4.44
CA GLY A 109 -2.17 6.05 3.99
C GLY A 109 -1.03 7.01 4.30
N GLY A 110 -1.34 8.30 4.20
CA GLY A 110 -0.36 9.38 4.31
C GLY A 110 0.30 9.72 2.98
N TRP A 111 -0.26 9.24 1.87
CA TRP A 111 0.20 9.55 0.53
C TRP A 111 -0.19 10.97 0.12
N SER A 112 0.67 11.66 -0.63
CA SER A 112 0.34 12.96 -1.22
C SER A 112 1.05 13.17 -2.55
N VAL A 113 0.61 14.14 -3.32
CA VAL A 113 1.22 14.55 -4.60
C VAL A 113 1.66 16.00 -4.48
N CYS A 114 2.92 16.26 -4.76
CA CYS A 114 3.55 17.57 -4.61
C CYS A 114 3.52 18.40 -5.91
N PRO A 115 3.76 19.73 -5.84
CA PRO A 115 3.69 20.61 -7.01
C PRO A 115 4.67 20.25 -8.15
N ASP A 116 5.75 19.52 -7.82
CA ASP A 116 6.73 18.98 -8.77
C ASP A 116 6.33 17.60 -9.35
N ASN A 117 5.09 17.16 -9.10
CA ASN A 117 4.51 15.88 -9.52
C ASN A 117 5.20 14.66 -8.89
N LEU A 118 5.90 14.85 -7.78
CA LEU A 118 6.41 13.76 -6.96
C LEU A 118 5.35 13.28 -5.97
N ILE A 119 5.33 11.98 -5.75
CA ILE A 119 4.54 11.34 -4.69
C ILE A 119 5.35 11.45 -3.39
N ALA A 120 4.67 11.77 -2.30
CA ALA A 120 5.23 11.78 -0.95
C ALA A 120 4.48 10.78 -0.06
N LEU A 121 5.13 10.31 1.00
CA LEU A 121 4.56 9.48 2.06
C LEU A 121 4.87 10.12 3.41
N GLY A 122 3.86 10.66 4.10
CA GLY A 122 4.09 11.53 5.26
C GLY A 122 5.03 12.69 4.87
N PRO A 123 6.08 12.99 5.65
CA PRO A 123 7.00 14.10 5.36
C PRO A 123 8.06 13.79 4.28
N GLN A 124 8.19 12.54 3.82
CA GLN A 124 9.25 12.14 2.89
C GLN A 124 8.79 12.08 1.43
N ARG A 125 9.71 12.43 0.51
CA ARG A 125 9.54 12.28 -0.94
C ARG A 125 10.54 11.30 -1.57
N GLN A 126 11.61 10.98 -0.84
CA GLN A 126 12.63 10.04 -1.30
C GLN A 126 12.20 8.61 -0.95
N PHE A 127 12.30 7.72 -1.93
CA PHE A 127 12.09 6.29 -1.80
C PHE A 127 13.36 5.57 -2.22
N TYR A 128 13.32 4.24 -2.22
CA TYR A 128 14.46 3.41 -2.61
C TYR A 128 14.05 2.35 -3.62
N GLY A 129 14.76 2.32 -4.74
CA GLY A 129 14.63 1.29 -5.77
C GLY A 129 15.72 0.24 -5.55
N CYS A 130 15.32 -1.02 -5.48
CA CYS A 130 16.23 -2.16 -5.34
C CYS A 130 16.01 -3.10 -6.52
N ALA A 131 16.99 -3.16 -7.42
CA ALA A 131 16.96 -4.07 -8.55
C ALA A 131 17.19 -5.51 -8.08
N CYS A 132 16.35 -6.42 -8.58
CA CYS A 132 16.49 -7.86 -8.37
C CYS A 132 16.12 -8.57 -9.68
N ALA A 133 17.14 -9.10 -10.36
CA ALA A 133 17.03 -9.61 -11.72
C ALA A 133 16.48 -8.55 -12.70
N ASP A 134 15.36 -8.85 -13.37
CA ASP A 134 14.69 -8.00 -14.35
C ASP A 134 13.64 -7.04 -13.75
N LYS A 135 13.55 -7.00 -12.41
CA LYS A 135 12.52 -6.23 -11.69
C LYS A 135 13.14 -5.24 -10.72
N GLU A 136 12.43 -4.14 -10.51
CA GLU A 136 12.74 -3.18 -9.47
C GLU A 136 11.63 -3.20 -8.41
N TYR A 137 12.03 -3.35 -7.15
CA TYR A 137 11.15 -3.26 -6.00
C TYR A 137 11.35 -1.90 -5.32
N LEU A 138 10.26 -1.30 -4.87
CA LEU A 138 10.22 0.05 -4.29
C LEU A 138 10.05 -0.04 -2.77
N TYR A 139 10.74 0.80 -2.02
CA TYR A 139 10.74 0.79 -0.56
C TYR A 139 10.66 2.19 0.04
N ASP A 140 10.05 2.31 1.22
CA ASP A 140 9.98 3.57 1.99
C ASP A 140 11.32 3.95 2.64
N LYS A 141 12.25 2.99 2.76
CA LYS A 141 13.59 3.21 3.29
C LYS A 141 14.61 2.29 2.64
N MET A 142 15.90 2.61 2.78
CA MET A 142 16.97 1.74 2.31
C MET A 142 16.98 0.43 3.10
N ILE A 143 16.76 -0.70 2.42
CA ILE A 143 16.77 -2.04 3.02
C ILE A 143 18.06 -2.82 2.77
N ALA A 144 18.84 -2.42 1.75
CA ALA A 144 20.08 -3.08 1.36
C ALA A 144 21.04 -2.09 0.70
N SER A 145 22.33 -2.40 0.71
CA SER A 145 23.39 -1.54 0.15
C SER A 145 23.34 -1.37 -1.37
N TYR A 146 22.72 -2.30 -2.09
CA TYR A 146 22.54 -2.22 -3.54
C TYR A 146 21.31 -1.41 -3.96
N CYS A 147 20.51 -0.93 -3.00
CA CYS A 147 19.38 -0.06 -3.28
C CYS A 147 19.86 1.38 -3.50
N ARG A 148 19.23 2.08 -4.44
CA ARG A 148 19.53 3.48 -4.77
C ARG A 148 18.37 4.39 -4.36
N PRO A 149 18.65 5.65 -3.97
CA PRO A 149 17.58 6.62 -3.74
C PRO A 149 16.87 6.91 -5.07
N ILE A 150 15.55 7.04 -5.00
CA ILE A 150 14.69 7.40 -6.13
C ILE A 150 13.59 8.36 -5.65
N PHE A 151 12.85 8.89 -6.60
CA PHE A 151 11.58 9.58 -6.37
C PHE A 151 10.49 8.91 -7.20
N LEU A 152 9.27 8.89 -6.69
CA LEU A 152 8.13 8.39 -7.46
C LEU A 152 7.46 9.58 -8.14
N LYS A 153 7.53 9.63 -9.46
CA LYS A 153 6.98 10.73 -10.25
C LYS A 153 5.71 10.29 -10.95
N ILE A 154 4.68 11.13 -10.91
CA ILE A 154 3.44 10.92 -11.66
C ILE A 154 3.70 10.95 -13.17
N VAL A 155 3.04 10.05 -13.88
CA VAL A 155 2.92 10.07 -15.35
C VAL A 155 1.46 10.14 -15.76
N ARG A 156 1.20 10.84 -16.86
CA ARG A 156 -0.11 10.89 -17.49
C ARG A 156 -0.31 9.61 -18.29
N LEU A 157 -1.40 8.90 -18.05
CA LEU A 157 -1.78 7.72 -18.81
C LEU A 157 -2.77 8.10 -19.90
N VAL A 158 -2.53 7.64 -21.13
CA VAL A 158 -3.41 7.86 -22.29
C VAL A 158 -3.67 6.55 -23.02
N GLU A 159 -4.84 6.43 -23.64
CA GLU A 159 -5.08 5.36 -24.61
C GLU A 159 -4.28 5.64 -25.88
N CYS A 160 -3.60 4.61 -26.35
CA CYS A 160 -2.88 4.52 -27.61
C CYS A 160 -3.38 3.23 -28.29
#